data_AF-A0A926XQC8-F1
#
_entry.id   AF-A0A926XQC8-F1
#
_cell.length_a   1.000
_cell.length_b   1.000
_cell.length_c   1.000
_cell.angle_alpha   90.00
_cell.angle_beta   90.00
_cell.angle_gamma   90.00
#
_symmetry.space_group_name_H-M   'P 1'
#
loop_
_entity.id
_entity.type
_entity.pdbx_description
1 polymer ?
#
loop_
_entity_poly.entity_id
_entity_poly.type
_entity_poly.pdbx_seq_one_letter_code
_entity_poly.pdbx_strand_id
1 'polypeptide(L)'
;MTATPVKLWTVEDYHRMIKAQILTHEDRVELVEGQILSMNPQQPPHAAATQRTSDCLRTLLAGKGTILRFPKRKIMCLEFKRELR
;
A
#
# COMPACT_ATOMS: atom_id res chain seq x y z
N MET A 1 -33.47 14.85 -0.12
CA MET A 1 -32.23 14.10 -0.40
C MET A 1 -32.13 12.97 0.61
N THR A 2 -32.50 11.75 0.23
CA THR A 2 -32.30 10.57 1.08
C THR A 2 -30.86 10.09 0.87
N ALA A 3 -30.02 10.18 1.89
CA ALA A 3 -28.65 9.69 1.84
C ALA A 3 -28.67 8.16 2.02
N THR A 4 -28.27 7.41 0.99
CA THR A 4 -28.08 5.97 1.09
C THR A 4 -26.85 5.69 1.95
N PRO A 5 -26.95 4.92 3.05
CA PRO A 5 -25.79 4.62 3.88
C PRO A 5 -24.79 3.76 3.11
N VAL A 6 -23.55 4.23 3.00
CA VAL A 6 -22.44 3.50 2.36
C VAL A 6 -21.84 2.55 3.39
N LYS A 7 -21.78 1.27 3.06
CA LYS A 7 -21.10 0.27 3.89
C LYS A 7 -19.60 0.35 3.66
N LEU A 8 -18.84 0.48 4.74
CA LEU A 8 -17.38 0.41 4.74
C LEU A 8 -16.89 -1.02 4.94
N TRP A 9 -15.75 -1.32 4.34
CA TRP A 9 -15.06 -2.60 4.44
C TRP A 9 -14.14 -2.64 5.65
N THR A 10 -14.10 -3.80 6.31
CA THR A 10 -13.12 -4.07 7.36
C THR A 10 -11.85 -4.67 6.77
N VAL A 11 -10.78 -4.73 7.57
CA VAL A 11 -9.54 -5.38 7.16
C VAL A 11 -9.78 -6.89 6.99
N GLU A 12 -10.60 -7.48 7.85
CA GLU A 12 -11.01 -8.88 7.77
C GLU A 12 -11.75 -9.17 6.47
N ASP A 13 -12.67 -8.29 6.05
CA ASP A 13 -13.36 -8.43 4.78
C ASP A 13 -12.40 -8.37 3.59
N TYR A 14 -11.43 -7.46 3.62
CA TYR A 14 -10.40 -7.37 2.60
C TYR A 14 -9.57 -8.67 2.50
N HIS A 15 -9.15 -9.23 3.64
CA HIS A 15 -8.45 -10.53 3.66
C HIS A 15 -9.33 -11.68 3.17
N ARG A 16 -10.62 -11.67 3.49
CA ARG A 16 -11.58 -12.66 2.97
C ARG A 16 -11.71 -12.56 1.45
N MET A 17 -11.74 -11.35 0.88
CA MET A 17 -11.78 -11.15 -0.57
C MET A 17 -10.53 -11.71 -1.27
N ILE A 18 -9.35 -11.58 -0.65
CA ILE A 18 -8.11 -12.17 -1.17
C ILE A 18 -8.16 -13.70 -1.12
N LYS A 19 -8.57 -14.27 0.02
CA LYS A 19 -8.72 -15.74 0.18
C LYS A 19 -9.73 -16.33 -0.80
N ALA A 20 -10.80 -15.59 -1.07
CA ALA A 20 -11.84 -15.96 -2.04
C ALA A 20 -11.43 -15.67 -3.50
N GLN A 21 -10.23 -15.16 -3.76
CA GLN A 21 -9.74 -14.77 -5.10
C GLN A 21 -10.59 -13.70 -5.80
N ILE A 22 -11.40 -12.95 -5.05
CA ILE A 22 -12.14 -11.77 -5.56
C ILE A 22 -11.16 -10.63 -5.83
N LEU A 23 -10.18 -10.47 -4.94
CA LEU A 23 -9.02 -9.60 -5.14
C LEU A 23 -7.80 -10.47 -5.33
N THR A 24 -7.13 -10.29 -6.45
CA THR A 24 -5.93 -11.03 -6.82
C THR A 24 -4.70 -10.14 -6.68
N HIS A 25 -3.53 -10.77 -6.65
CA HIS A 25 -2.29 -10.02 -6.72
C HIS A 25 -2.13 -9.22 -8.00
N GLU A 26 -2.98 -9.34 -9.02
CA GLU A 26 -2.92 -8.47 -10.19
C GLU A 26 -3.73 -7.17 -9.98
N ASP A 27 -4.70 -7.20 -9.06
CA ASP A 27 -5.53 -6.06 -8.70
C ASP A 27 -4.72 -5.06 -7.88
N ARG A 28 -4.42 -3.92 -8.52
CA ARG A 28 -3.66 -2.82 -7.91
C ARG A 28 -4.58 -2.02 -6.99
N VAL A 29 -4.94 -2.54 -5.83
CA VAL A 29 -5.88 -1.90 -4.90
C VAL A 29 -5.37 -1.81 -3.47
N GLU A 30 -5.78 -0.76 -2.76
CA GLU A 30 -5.46 -0.52 -1.35
C GLU A 30 -6.75 -0.28 -0.55
N LEU A 31 -6.80 -0.79 0.67
CA LEU A 31 -7.87 -0.48 1.63
C LEU A 31 -7.50 0.78 2.40
N VAL A 32 -8.22 1.86 2.18
CA VAL A 32 -8.03 3.16 2.84
C VAL A 32 -9.34 3.59 3.47
N GLU A 33 -9.35 3.78 4.79
CA GLU A 33 -10.54 4.24 5.54
C GLU A 33 -11.82 3.42 5.25
N GLY A 34 -11.65 2.11 5.08
CA GLY A 34 -12.75 1.20 4.78
C GLY A 34 -13.24 1.22 3.33
N GLN A 35 -12.49 1.84 2.42
CA GLN A 35 -12.77 1.85 0.98
C GLN A 35 -11.65 1.16 0.21
N ILE A 36 -12.01 0.35 -0.78
CA ILE A 36 -11.05 -0.30 -1.67
C ILE A 36 -10.82 0.64 -2.86
N LEU A 37 -9.65 1.27 -2.90
CA LEU A 37 -9.27 2.26 -3.91
C LEU A 37 -8.27 1.65 -4.89
N SER A 38 -8.38 2.02 -6.17
CA SER A 38 -7.37 1.66 -7.17
C SER A 38 -6.10 2.47 -6.95
N MET A 39 -4.96 1.79 -6.93
CA MET A 39 -3.66 2.40 -6.79
C MET A 39 -3.29 3.13 -8.09
N ASN A 40 -3.03 4.43 -7.99
CA ASN A 40 -2.59 5.20 -9.13
C ASN A 40 -1.23 4.69 -9.63
N PRO A 41 -1.03 4.45 -10.94
CA PRO A 41 0.25 4.03 -11.46
C PRO A 41 1.32 5.08 -11.17
N GLN A 42 2.47 4.62 -10.64
CA GLN A 42 3.63 5.46 -10.42
C GLN A 42 4.26 5.84 -11.76
N GLN A 43 4.15 7.12 -12.11
CA GLN A 43 4.74 7.70 -13.30
C GLN A 43 6.29 7.79 -13.17
N PRO A 44 7.05 7.78 -14.28
CA PRO A 44 8.52 7.82 -14.25
C PRO A 44 9.12 8.97 -13.42
N PRO A 45 8.58 10.20 -13.40
CA PRO A 45 9.08 11.25 -12.53
C PRO A 45 8.92 10.93 -11.04
N HIS A 46 7.78 10.35 -10.65
CA HIS A 46 7.55 9.91 -9.27
C HIS A 46 8.47 8.72 -8.91
N ALA A 47 8.66 7.79 -9.85
CA ALA A 47 9.83 6.93 -10.04
C ALA A 47 11.13 7.48 -9.46
N ALA A 48 11.70 8.39 -10.24
CA ALA A 48 13.01 8.96 -10.01
C ALA A 48 13.08 9.75 -8.70
N ALA A 49 12.07 10.57 -8.38
CA ALA A 49 12.04 11.35 -7.16
C ALA A 49 12.10 10.47 -5.90
N THR A 50 11.30 9.39 -5.88
CA THR A 50 11.29 8.43 -4.75
C THR A 50 12.64 7.74 -4.61
N GLN A 51 13.24 7.31 -5.73
CA GLN A 51 14.53 6.62 -5.72
C GLN A 51 15.65 7.54 -5.20
N ARG A 52 15.79 8.75 -5.77
CA ARG A 52 16.81 9.73 -5.35
C ARG A 52 16.68 10.10 -3.88
N THR A 53 15.45 10.23 -3.38
CA THR A 53 15.21 10.51 -1.96
C THR A 53 15.65 9.33 -1.08
N SER A 54 15.34 8.10 -1.49
CA SER A 54 15.79 6.90 -0.76
C SER A 54 17.31 6.79 -0.72
N ASP A 55 17.99 7.10 -1.83
CA ASP A 55 19.45 7.02 -1.93
C ASP A 55 20.14 8.08 -1.05
N CYS A 56 19.57 9.30 -1.02
CA CYS A 56 20.01 10.36 -0.12
C CYS A 56 19.87 9.94 1.36
N LEU A 57 18.71 9.41 1.74
CA LEU A 57 18.46 8.95 3.10
C LEU A 57 19.38 7.81 3.51
N ARG A 58 19.67 6.85 2.62
CA ARG A 58 20.65 5.77 2.87
C ARG A 58 22.02 6.32 3.21
N THR A 59 22.44 7.36 2.49
CA THR A 59 23.74 8.02 2.70
C THR A 59 23.78 8.74 4.06
N LEU A 60 22.76 9.55 4.36
CA LEU A 60 22.71 10.35 5.58
C LEU A 60 22.54 9.51 6.85
N LEU A 61 21.86 8.36 6.75
CA LEU A 61 21.56 7.48 7.88
C LEU A 61 22.47 6.25 7.93
N ALA A 62 23.56 6.23 7.15
CA ALA A 62 24.54 5.17 7.18
C ALA A 62 25.08 4.96 8.61
N GLY A 63 25.01 3.72 9.10
CA GLY A 63 25.43 3.35 10.46
C GLY A 63 24.47 3.73 11.59
N LYS A 64 23.35 4.43 11.29
CA LYS A 64 22.33 4.82 12.28
C LYS A 64 21.01 4.06 12.12
N GLY A 65 20.79 3.42 10.98
CA GLY A 65 19.61 2.61 10.73
C GLY A 65 19.59 2.03 9.32
N THR A 66 18.61 1.14 9.07
CA THR A 66 18.44 0.48 7.77
C THR A 66 17.24 1.06 7.04
N ILE A 67 17.46 1.57 5.83
CA ILE A 67 16.38 1.99 4.93
C ILE A 67 15.96 0.80 4.07
N LEU A 68 14.76 0.28 4.31
CA LEU A 68 14.15 -0.78 3.52
C LEU A 68 13.20 -0.18 2.48
N ARG A 69 13.36 -0.59 1.22
CA ARG A 69 12.42 -0.28 0.14
C ARG A 69 11.70 -1.57 -0.22
N PHE A 70 10.41 -1.62 0.06
CA PHE A 70 9.59 -2.74 -0.36
C PHE A 70 9.20 -2.56 -1.83
N PRO A 71 9.29 -3.60 -2.67
CA PRO A 71 8.63 -3.57 -3.96
C PRO A 71 7.15 -3.31 -3.72
N LYS A 72 6.53 -2.44 -4.52
CA LYS A 72 5.09 -2.20 -4.44
C LYS A 72 4.37 -3.49 -4.84
N ARG A 73 4.14 -4.38 -3.87
CA ARG A 73 3.27 -5.55 -4.05
C ARG A 73 1.86 -5.01 -4.27
N LYS A 74 1.18 -5.59 -5.26
CA LYS A 74 -0.01 -5.06 -5.91
C LYS A 74 -1.24 -5.00 -5.00
N ILE A 75 -1.22 -5.72 -3.87
CA ILE A 75 -2.18 -5.61 -2.76
C ILE A 75 -1.40 -5.15 -1.53
N MET A 76 -1.65 -3.93 -1.05
CA MET A 76 -1.08 -3.43 0.21
C MET A 76 -2.21 -3.25 1.24
N CYS A 77 -2.30 -4.19 2.18
CA CYS A 77 -3.06 -3.97 3.40
C CYS A 77 -2.15 -3.27 4.41
N LEU A 78 -2.60 -2.17 5.02
CA LEU A 78 -1.81 -1.41 6.01
C LEU A 78 -1.35 -2.27 7.22
N GLU A 79 -1.99 -3.41 7.47
CA GLU A 79 -1.59 -4.38 8.50
C GLU A 79 -0.19 -4.99 8.24
N PHE A 80 0.26 -5.12 6.98
CA PHE A 80 1.56 -5.76 6.67
C PHE A 80 2.78 -4.94 7.16
N LYS A 81 2.59 -3.67 7.52
CA LYS A 81 3.66 -2.85 8.12
C LYS A 81 3.87 -3.12 9.62
N ARG A 82 2.96 -3.82 10.30
CA ARG A 82 3.09 -4.13 11.74
C ARG A 82 3.97 -5.36 12.02
N GLU A 83 4.09 -6.28 11.07
CA GLU A 83 4.85 -7.55 11.24
C GLU A 83 6.38 -7.39 11.16
N LEU A 84 6.89 -6.20 10.83
CA LEU A 84 8.33 -5.91 10.71
C LEU A 84 8.92 -5.29 11.99
N ARG A 85 8.35 -5.62 13.16
CA ARG A 85 8.90 -5.20 14.45
C ARG A 85 9.97 -6.17 14.93
#